data_AF-A0A7X7N1H7-F1
#
_entry.id   AF-A0A7X7N1H7-F1
#
_cell.length_a   1.000
_cell.length_b   1.000
_cell.length_c   1.000
_cell.angle_alpha   90.00
_cell.angle_beta   90.00
_cell.angle_gamma   90.00
#
_symmetry.space_group_name_H-M   'P 1'
#
loop_
_entity.id
_entity.type
_entity.pdbx_description
1 polymer ?
#
loop_
_entity_poly.entity_id
_entity_poly.type
_entity_poly.pdbx_seq_one_letter_code
_entity_poly.pdbx_strand_id
1 'polypeptide(L)'
;MSRKAKTLPAFADSEHVFTPVEPSDIFNRHDFDQTVHIEFEGRMFPAPANYDTHLTAAYGDYMQLPPEDQRVSLHNFTVSWR
;
A
#
# COMPACT_ATOMS: atom_id res chain seq x y z
N MET A 1 -22.09 3.21 -37.17
CA MET A 1 -22.27 3.51 -35.74
C MET A 1 -20.89 3.76 -35.12
N SER A 2 -20.49 5.02 -34.96
CA SER A 2 -19.20 5.39 -34.37
C SER A 2 -19.32 5.31 -32.85
N ARG A 3 -18.63 4.36 -32.22
CA ARG A 3 -18.48 4.33 -30.76
C ARG A 3 -17.64 5.53 -30.37
N LYS A 4 -18.25 6.56 -29.78
CA LYS A 4 -17.51 7.70 -29.25
C LYS A 4 -16.48 7.16 -28.24
N ALA A 5 -15.21 7.42 -28.49
CA ALA A 5 -14.16 7.14 -27.53
C ALA A 5 -14.49 7.92 -26.25
N LYS A 6 -14.70 7.21 -25.15
CA LYS A 6 -14.90 7.82 -23.84
C LYS A 6 -13.53 8.36 -23.43
N THR A 7 -13.33 9.68 -23.48
CA THR A 7 -12.12 10.31 -22.97
C THR A 7 -12.02 9.97 -21.49
N LEU A 8 -11.04 9.16 -21.12
CA LEU A 8 -10.73 8.88 -19.72
C LEU A 8 -10.21 10.17 -19.09
N PRO A 9 -10.51 10.44 -17.80
CA PRO A 9 -9.89 11.55 -17.09
C PRO A 9 -8.35 11.41 -17.18
N ALA A 10 -7.65 12.54 -17.17
CA ALA A 10 -6.20 12.50 -17.04
C ALA A 10 -5.86 11.73 -15.75
N PHE A 11 -4.79 10.93 -15.77
CA PHE A 11 -4.39 10.15 -14.60
C PHE A 11 -4.22 11.01 -13.33
N ALA A 12 -3.92 12.29 -13.49
CA ALA A 12 -3.81 13.27 -12.40
C ALA A 12 -5.14 13.56 -11.68
N ASP A 13 -6.28 13.33 -12.33
CA ASP A 13 -7.61 13.62 -11.79
C ASP A 13 -8.30 12.35 -11.22
N SER A 14 -7.56 11.24 -11.13
CA SER A 14 -8.10 9.99 -10.59
C SER A 14 -8.34 10.09 -9.08
N GLU A 15 -9.52 9.64 -8.63
CA GLU A 15 -9.84 9.51 -7.20
C GLU A 15 -9.03 8.39 -6.52
N HIS A 16 -8.53 7.44 -7.31
CA HIS A 16 -7.82 6.27 -6.80
C HIS A 16 -6.39 6.22 -7.31
N VAL A 17 -5.50 5.69 -6.49
CA VAL A 17 -4.12 5.36 -6.83
C VAL A 17 -3.90 3.86 -6.65
N PHE A 18 -3.00 3.27 -7.41
CA PHE A 18 -2.67 1.85 -7.29
C PHE A 18 -1.19 1.62 -7.45
N THR A 19 -0.69 0.54 -6.86
CA THR A 19 0.68 0.06 -7.11
C THR A 19 0.67 -0.83 -8.36
N PRO A 20 1.58 -0.61 -9.33
CA PRO A 20 1.68 -1.47 -10.50
C PRO A 20 2.18 -2.89 -10.19
N VAL A 21 2.69 -3.11 -8.96
CA VAL A 21 3.20 -4.42 -8.52
C VAL A 21 2.06 -5.33 -8.06
N GLU A 22 1.09 -4.78 -7.32
CA GLU A 22 -0.07 -5.50 -6.80
C GLU A 22 -1.36 -4.79 -7.27
N PRO A 23 -1.87 -5.09 -8.48
CA PRO A 23 -2.99 -4.34 -9.07
C PRO A 23 -4.31 -4.40 -8.27
N SER A 24 -4.43 -5.31 -7.30
CA SER A 24 -5.53 -5.38 -6.35
C SER A 24 -5.50 -4.28 -5.28
N ASP A 25 -4.34 -3.66 -5.08
CA ASP A 25 -4.10 -2.63 -4.07
C ASP A 25 -4.50 -1.26 -4.64
N ILE A 26 -5.80 -1.00 -4.60
CA ILE A 26 -6.41 0.26 -5.00
C ILE A 26 -6.70 1.08 -3.74
N PHE A 27 -6.13 2.28 -3.67
CA PHE A 27 -6.24 3.18 -2.52
C PHE A 27 -6.99 4.45 -2.89
N ASN A 28 -7.61 5.10 -1.90
CA ASN A 28 -8.13 6.44 -2.11
C ASN A 28 -6.94 7.41 -2.19
N ARG A 29 -6.93 8.31 -3.18
CA ARG A 29 -5.86 9.31 -3.34
C ARG A 29 -5.69 10.15 -2.07
N HIS A 30 -6.79 10.46 -1.38
CA HIS A 30 -6.79 11.28 -0.17
C HIS A 30 -6.06 10.65 1.01
N ASP A 31 -5.86 9.33 1.02
CA ASP A 31 -5.09 8.66 2.06
C ASP A 31 -3.62 9.11 2.10
N PHE A 32 -3.14 9.70 1.00
CA PHE A 32 -1.78 10.21 0.83
C PHE A 32 -1.68 11.74 0.81
N ASP A 33 -2.78 12.47 1.04
CA ASP A 33 -2.78 13.95 1.00
C ASP A 33 -2.02 14.58 2.18
N GLN A 34 -1.91 13.86 3.29
CA GLN A 34 -1.26 14.35 4.51
C GLN A 34 -0.17 13.37 4.97
N THR A 35 0.89 13.93 5.52
CA THR A 35 2.00 13.17 6.10
C THR A 35 2.11 13.46 7.58
N VAL A 36 2.21 12.41 8.39
CA VAL A 36 2.47 12.45 9.82
C VAL A 36 3.85 11.86 10.12
N HIS A 37 4.46 12.25 11.23
CA HIS A 37 5.70 11.61 11.69
C HIS A 37 5.36 10.55 12.74
N ILE A 38 5.75 9.31 12.48
CA ILE A 38 5.57 8.18 13.40
C ILE A 38 6.92 7.76 13.97
N GLU A 39 6.92 7.31 15.23
CA GLU A 39 8.13 6.75 15.86
C GLU A 39 8.25 5.27 15.49
N PHE A 40 9.41 4.88 14.97
CA PHE A 40 9.78 3.49 14.71
C PHE A 40 11.26 3.30 15.06
N GLU A 41 11.56 2.31 15.91
CA GLU A 41 12.92 2.01 16.39
C GLU A 41 13.69 3.25 16.93
N GLY A 42 12.98 4.13 17.66
CA GLY A 42 13.55 5.35 18.26
C GLY A 42 13.85 6.47 17.26
N ARG A 43 13.31 6.40 16.04
CA ARG A 43 13.46 7.42 15.01
C ARG A 43 12.10 7.82 14.46
N MET A 44 12.00 9.07 13.99
CA MET A 44 10.77 9.59 13.40
C MET A 44 10.80 9.40 11.88
N PHE A 45 9.75 8.81 11.32
CA PHE A 45 9.59 8.58 9.89
C PHE A 45 8.31 9.25 9.38
N PRO A 46 8.33 9.85 8.17
CA PRO A 46 7.12 10.31 7.51
C PRO A 46 6.28 9.12 7.05
N ALA A 47 5.00 9.13 7.35
CA ALA A 47 4.01 8.16 6.89
C ALA A 47 2.73 8.87 6.42
N PRO A 48 1.92 8.28 5.53
CA PRO A 48 0.60 8.80 5.20
C PRO A 48 -0.25 8.94 6.46
N ALA A 49 -1.01 10.01 6.64
CA ALA A 49 -1.82 10.23 7.84
C ALA A 49 -2.80 9.08 8.12
N ASN A 50 -3.30 8.43 7.06
CA ASN A 50 -4.21 7.30 7.11
C ASN A 50 -3.49 5.94 6.99
N TYR A 51 -2.23 5.83 7.44
CA TYR A 51 -1.44 4.60 7.33
C TYR A 51 -2.16 3.38 7.91
N ASP A 52 -2.91 3.55 9.00
CA ASP A 52 -3.62 2.45 9.67
C ASP A 52 -4.69 1.81 8.77
N THR A 53 -5.43 2.63 8.02
CA THR A 53 -6.42 2.15 7.04
C THR A 53 -5.74 1.34 5.93
N HIS A 54 -4.61 1.83 5.43
CA HIS A 54 -3.83 1.13 4.42
C HIS A 54 -3.30 -0.22 4.93
N LEU A 55 -2.64 -0.22 6.09
CA LEU A 55 -2.06 -1.44 6.67
C LEU A 55 -3.13 -2.47 7.03
N THR A 56 -4.28 -2.04 7.53
CA THR A 56 -5.41 -2.92 7.83
C THR A 56 -6.00 -3.55 6.56
N ALA A 57 -6.13 -2.76 5.48
CA ALA A 57 -6.63 -3.28 4.20
C ALA A 57 -5.67 -4.30 3.57
N ALA A 58 -4.36 -4.05 3.64
CA ALA A 58 -3.34 -4.90 3.04
C ALA A 58 -3.04 -6.17 3.85
N TYR A 59 -2.98 -6.06 5.19
CA TYR A 59 -2.46 -7.10 6.07
C TYR A 59 -3.47 -7.64 7.10
N GLY A 60 -4.66 -7.05 7.21
CA GLY A 60 -5.63 -7.41 8.25
C GLY A 60 -5.21 -6.89 9.63
N ASP A 61 -5.23 -7.74 10.65
CA ASP A 61 -4.79 -7.39 12.00
C ASP A 61 -3.26 -7.36 12.11
N TYR A 62 -2.66 -6.37 11.45
CA TYR A 62 -1.21 -6.27 11.22
C TYR A 62 -0.38 -5.99 12.48
N MET A 63 -1.02 -5.55 13.56
CA MET A 63 -0.38 -5.33 14.86
C MET A 63 -0.28 -6.61 15.70
N GLN A 64 -0.96 -7.68 15.26
CA GLN A 64 -0.88 -8.99 15.86
C GLN A 64 0.10 -9.85 15.06
N LEU A 65 1.15 -10.34 15.72
CA LEU A 65 2.08 -11.28 15.08
C LEU A 65 1.31 -12.54 14.63
N PRO A 66 1.59 -13.06 13.43
CA PRO A 66 1.04 -14.33 13.01
C PRO A 66 1.52 -15.45 13.94
N PRO A 67 0.79 -16.58 14.00
CA PRO A 67 1.23 -17.80 14.70
C PRO A 67 2.65 -18.23 14.32
N GLU A 68 3.40 -18.85 15.24
CA GLU A 68 4.82 -19.19 15.02
C GLU A 68 5.05 -20.08 13.79
N ASP A 69 4.15 -21.03 13.54
CA ASP A 69 4.17 -21.92 12.39
C ASP A 69 3.88 -21.20 11.06
N GLN A 70 3.35 -19.98 11.12
CA GLN A 70 3.06 -19.11 9.97
C GLN A 70 4.09 -17.99 9.79
N ARG A 71 5.08 -17.85 10.69
CA ARG A 71 6.18 -16.87 10.58
C ARG A 71 7.25 -17.34 9.59
N VAL A 72 6.82 -17.65 8.36
CA VAL A 72 7.67 -18.07 7.24
C VAL A 72 7.69 -17.01 6.15
N SER A 73 8.75 -16.97 5.33
CA SER A 73 8.83 -16.01 4.23
C SER A 73 7.72 -16.27 3.20
N LEU A 74 6.87 -15.26 2.95
CA LEU A 74 5.83 -15.31 1.91
C LEU A 74 6.35 -14.94 0.52
N HIS A 75 7.51 -14.29 0.45
CA HIS A 75 8.17 -13.96 -0.81
C HIS A 75 9.29 -14.96 -1.10
N ASN A 76 9.33 -15.43 -2.35
CA ASN A 76 10.42 -16.29 -2.84
C ASN A 76 11.64 -15.42 -3.14
N PHE A 77 12.63 -15.43 -2.26
CA PHE A 77 13.93 -14.82 -2.54
C PHE A 77 15.07 -15.74 -2.12
N THR A 78 16.09 -15.83 -2.97
CA THR A 78 17.31 -16.59 -2.69
C THR A 78 18.35 -15.62 -2.14
N VAL A 79 18.62 -15.68 -0.84
CA VAL A 79 19.77 -14.97 -0.26
C VAL A 79 20.95 -15.92 -0.22
N SER A 80 22.03 -15.55 -0.88
CA SER A 80 23.33 -16.17 -0.70
C SER A 80 24.33 -15.13 -0.21
N TRP A 81 25.06 -15.50 0.83
CA TRP A 81 26.22 -14.75 1.32
C TRP A 81 27.44 -15.11 0.46
N ARG A 82 28.32 -14.14 0.25
CA ARG A 82 29.71 -14.38 -0.17
C ARG A 82 30.63 -14.23 1.03
#